data_AF-A0A7K4BYR7-F1
#
_entry.id   AF-A0A7K4BYR7-F1
#
_cell.length_a   1.000
_cell.length_b   1.000
_cell.length_c   1.000
_cell.angle_alpha   90.00
_cell.angle_beta   90.00
_cell.angle_gamma   90.00
#
_symmetry.space_group_name_H-M   'P 1'
#
loop_
_entity.id
_entity.type
_entity.pdbx_description
1 polymer ?
#
loop_
_entity_poly.entity_id
_entity_poly.type
_entity_poly.pdbx_seq_one_letter_code
_entity_poly.pdbx_strand_id
1 'polypeptide(L)'
;MKKEKTFEKKQKPYQKIAIERIHKLFEETTKTTNQKLKKRYLTLATKISKKCEVSIPKELKTTYCKKCLTTNIETKKETPFTIVKCKNCGYEKKFGNKKQNI
;
A
#
# COMPACT_ATOMS: atom_id res chain seq x y z
N MET A 1 -33.04 3.52 -0.02
CA MET A 1 -31.68 3.63 -0.59
C MET A 1 -30.86 4.63 0.25
N LYS A 2 -30.02 4.16 1.17
CA LYS A 2 -29.13 5.05 1.95
C LYS A 2 -27.86 5.30 1.13
N LYS A 3 -27.79 6.44 0.43
CA LYS A 3 -26.54 6.89 -0.20
C LYS A 3 -25.59 7.31 0.92
N GLU A 4 -24.59 6.48 1.23
CA GLU A 4 -23.47 6.88 2.09
C GLU A 4 -22.76 8.06 1.43
N LYS A 5 -23.05 9.28 1.88
CA LYS A 5 -22.32 10.49 1.46
C LYS A 5 -20.90 10.40 2.03
N THR A 6 -19.95 9.88 1.26
CA THR A 6 -18.54 10.05 1.58
C THR A 6 -18.19 11.51 1.37
N PHE A 7 -17.93 12.22 2.47
CA PHE A 7 -17.41 13.59 2.45
C PHE A 7 -16.02 13.57 1.85
N GLU A 8 -15.92 13.76 0.53
CA GLU A 8 -14.64 13.80 -0.18
C GLU A 8 -13.87 15.05 0.25
N LYS A 9 -12.94 14.87 1.19
CA LYS A 9 -11.99 15.93 1.54
C LYS A 9 -11.22 16.31 0.29
N LYS A 10 -11.39 17.56 -0.17
CA LYS A 10 -10.71 18.10 -1.35
C LYS A 10 -9.20 17.99 -1.13
N GLN A 11 -8.55 17.09 -1.87
CA GLN A 11 -7.11 16.89 -1.77
C GLN A 11 -6.38 18.13 -2.26
N LYS A 12 -5.33 18.52 -1.53
CA LYS A 12 -4.46 19.63 -1.96
C LYS A 12 -3.66 19.20 -3.20
N PRO A 13 -3.27 20.11 -4.12
CA PRO A 13 -2.55 19.75 -5.34
C PRO A 13 -1.30 18.91 -5.09
N TYR A 14 -0.51 19.24 -4.06
CA TYR A 14 0.70 18.47 -3.71
C TYR A 14 0.41 17.03 -3.28
N GLN A 15 -0.78 16.74 -2.73
CA GLN A 15 -1.16 15.39 -2.30
C GLN A 15 -1.42 14.48 -3.50
N LYS A 16 -1.99 15.02 -4.58
CA LYS A 16 -2.15 14.28 -5.85
C LYS A 16 -0.79 13.88 -6.41
N ILE A 17 0.14 14.84 -6.49
CA ILE A 17 1.51 14.60 -6.93
C ILE A 17 2.23 13.58 -6.02
N ALA A 18 1.99 13.65 -4.70
CA ALA A 18 2.55 12.69 -3.77
C ALA A 18 2.05 11.26 -4.02
N ILE A 19 0.77 11.09 -4.32
CA ILE A 19 0.18 9.79 -4.68
C ILE A 19 0.78 9.27 -5.99
N GLU A 20 0.87 10.10 -7.03
CA GLU A 20 1.50 9.73 -8.31
C GLU A 20 2.95 9.27 -8.12
N ARG A 21 3.73 10.00 -7.31
CA ARG A 21 5.11 9.62 -6.97
C ARG A 21 5.18 8.29 -6.23
N ILE A 22 4.25 8.03 -5.32
CA ILE A 22 4.15 6.73 -4.62
C ILE A 22 3.91 5.63 -5.66
N HIS A 23 2.95 5.78 -6.57
CA HIS A 23 2.70 4.79 -7.63
C HIS A 23 3.95 4.51 -8.45
N LYS A 24 4.64 5.57 -8.91
CA LYS A 24 5.86 5.44 -9.70
C LYS A 24 6.98 4.70 -8.94
N LEU A 25 7.16 4.99 -7.65
CA LEU A 25 8.14 4.27 -6.82
C LEU A 25 7.81 2.79 -6.65
N PHE A 26 6.53 2.43 -6.56
CA PHE A 26 6.10 1.04 -6.50
C PHE A 26 6.30 0.33 -7.84
N GLU A 27 6.05 1.00 -8.96
CA GLU A 27 6.33 0.49 -10.31
C GLU A 27 7.83 0.23 -10.51
N GLU A 28 8.70 1.14 -10.07
CA GLU A 28 10.15 0.90 -10.13
C GLU A 28 10.59 -0.26 -9.22
N THR A 29 9.86 -0.49 -8.13
CA THR A 29 10.09 -1.64 -7.24
C THR A 29 9.76 -2.96 -7.93
N THR A 30 8.73 -3.03 -8.78
CA THR A 30 8.39 -4.27 -9.51
C THR A 30 9.37 -4.54 -10.64
N LYS A 31 9.86 -3.51 -11.34
CA LYS A 31 10.85 -3.62 -12.43
C LYS A 31 12.25 -4.01 -11.96
N THR A 32 12.62 -3.59 -10.76
CA THR A 32 13.97 -3.84 -10.23
C THR A 32 14.12 -5.28 -9.75
N THR A 33 15.30 -5.89 -9.87
CA THR A 33 15.60 -7.21 -9.24
C THR A 33 16.38 -7.06 -7.92
N ASN A 34 17.23 -6.02 -7.84
CA ASN A 34 18.06 -5.75 -6.67
C ASN A 34 17.24 -5.42 -5.42
N GLN A 35 17.37 -6.25 -4.39
CA GLN A 35 16.54 -6.13 -3.19
C GLN A 35 16.87 -4.89 -2.33
N LYS A 36 18.11 -4.38 -2.36
CA LYS A 36 18.49 -3.14 -1.67
C LYS A 36 17.80 -1.93 -2.31
N LEU A 37 17.74 -1.89 -3.63
CA LEU A 37 17.05 -0.83 -4.37
C LEU A 37 15.53 -0.87 -4.15
N LYS A 38 14.91 -2.06 -4.18
CA LYS A 38 13.49 -2.22 -3.81
C LYS A 38 13.19 -1.65 -2.43
N LYS A 39 13.98 -2.02 -1.43
CA LYS A 39 13.84 -1.51 -0.06
C LYS A 39 13.98 0.02 -0.01
N ARG A 40 14.91 0.58 -0.80
CA ARG A 40 15.10 2.04 -0.92
C ARG A 40 13.86 2.72 -1.50
N TYR A 41 13.28 2.21 -2.58
CA TYR A 41 12.06 2.77 -3.18
C TYR A 41 10.86 2.73 -2.22
N LEU A 42 10.64 1.61 -1.53
CA LEU A 42 9.60 1.49 -0.51
C LEU A 42 9.84 2.45 0.67
N THR A 43 11.09 2.66 1.06
CA THR A 43 11.47 3.65 2.09
C THR A 43 11.14 5.07 1.64
N LEU A 44 11.43 5.43 0.38
CA LEU A 44 11.08 6.73 -0.17
C LEU A 44 9.57 6.92 -0.23
N ALA A 45 8.82 5.92 -0.70
CA ALA A 45 7.37 5.98 -0.79
C ALA A 45 6.72 6.19 0.58
N THR A 46 7.20 5.46 1.61
CA THR A 46 6.71 5.64 2.99
C THR A 46 7.08 6.99 3.59
N LYS A 47 8.27 7.55 3.27
CA LYS A 47 8.64 8.91 3.68
C LYS A 47 7.76 9.97 3.01
N ILE A 48 7.48 9.85 1.71
CA ILE A 48 6.57 10.75 0.98
C ILE A 48 5.16 10.69 1.58
N SER A 49 4.65 9.48 1.82
CA SER A 49 3.34 9.26 2.44
C SER A 49 3.22 9.99 3.78
N LYS A 50 4.22 9.85 4.66
CA LYS A 50 4.25 10.55 5.95
C LYS A 50 4.37 12.06 5.79
N LYS A 51 5.29 12.54 4.94
CA LYS A 51 5.58 13.97 4.77
C LYS A 51 4.41 14.75 4.14
N CYS A 52 3.73 14.15 3.17
CA CYS A 52 2.60 14.77 2.49
C CYS A 52 1.25 14.44 3.12
N GLU A 53 1.25 13.69 4.23
CA GLU A 53 0.05 13.24 4.95
C GLU A 53 -0.94 12.52 4.02
N VAL A 54 -0.42 11.75 3.07
CA VAL A 54 -1.23 10.95 2.13
C VAL A 54 -1.16 9.49 2.51
N SER A 55 -2.30 8.81 2.49
CA SER A 55 -2.32 7.36 2.64
C SER A 55 -1.77 6.73 1.37
N ILE A 56 -0.86 5.76 1.52
CA ILE A 56 -0.52 4.84 0.42
C ILE A 56 -1.82 4.20 -0.11
N PRO A 57 -2.01 4.10 -1.43
CA PRO A 57 -3.17 3.45 -2.06
C PRO A 57 -3.39 2.01 -1.56
N LYS A 58 -4.66 1.56 -1.49
CA LYS A 58 -5.02 0.28 -0.83
C LYS A 58 -4.42 -0.93 -1.54
N GLU A 59 -4.44 -0.91 -2.85
CA GLU A 59 -3.85 -1.89 -3.76
C GLU A 59 -2.34 -2.05 -3.55
N LEU A 60 -1.64 -0.99 -3.11
CA LEU A 60 -0.21 -1.05 -2.81
C LEU A 60 0.06 -1.46 -1.36
N LYS A 61 -0.89 -1.29 -0.42
CA LYS A 61 -0.69 -1.66 0.99
C LYS A 61 -0.50 -3.16 1.21
N THR A 62 -0.95 -3.99 0.28
CA THR A 62 -0.88 -5.44 0.35
C THR A 62 0.31 -6.01 -0.40
N THR A 63 1.16 -5.19 -1.05
CA THR A 63 2.29 -5.67 -1.88
C THR A 63 3.63 -5.66 -1.17
N TYR A 64 3.70 -5.10 0.04
CA TYR A 64 4.94 -4.99 0.81
C TYR A 64 4.73 -5.16 2.31
N CYS A 65 5.79 -5.56 3.01
CA CYS A 65 5.79 -5.62 4.47
C CYS A 65 5.97 -4.23 5.09
N LYS A 66 5.05 -3.84 5.97
CA LYS A 66 5.10 -2.55 6.67
C LYS A 66 6.21 -2.44 7.73
N LYS A 67 6.77 -3.57 8.15
CA LYS A 67 7.85 -3.64 9.16
C LYS A 67 9.23 -3.55 8.52
N CYS A 68 9.56 -4.47 7.61
CA CYS A 68 10.91 -4.58 7.03
C CYS A 68 11.03 -4.03 5.60
N LEU A 69 9.95 -3.54 4.99
CA LEU A 69 9.92 -2.94 3.66
C LEU A 69 10.46 -3.86 2.56
N THR A 70 10.06 -5.13 2.61
CA THR A 70 10.31 -6.12 1.54
C THR A 70 9.05 -6.39 0.74
N THR A 71 9.21 -6.80 -0.51
CA THR A 71 8.15 -7.33 -1.38
C THR A 71 7.96 -8.84 -1.25
N ASN A 72 8.76 -9.52 -0.42
CA ASN A 72 8.62 -10.96 -0.20
C ASN A 72 7.48 -11.22 0.80
N ILE A 73 6.27 -11.27 0.27
CA ILE A 73 5.02 -11.41 1.00
C ILE A 73 4.21 -12.60 0.48
N GLU A 74 3.46 -13.20 1.39
CA GLU A 74 2.48 -14.23 1.11
C GLU A 74 1.10 -13.65 1.40
N THR A 75 0.17 -13.82 0.47
CA THR A 75 -1.20 -13.32 0.61
C THR A 75 -2.16 -14.49 0.63
N LYS A 76 -2.94 -14.61 1.70
CA LYS A 76 -4.03 -15.58 1.84
C LYS A 76 -5.36 -14.83 1.83
N LYS A 77 -6.25 -15.20 0.92
CA LYS A 77 -7.59 -14.63 0.83
C LYS A 77 -8.52 -15.49 1.67
N GLU A 78 -9.02 -14.95 2.77
CA GLU A 78 -10.08 -15.53 3.57
C GLU A 78 -11.30 -14.61 3.47
N THR A 79 -12.51 -15.14 3.52
CA THR A 79 -13.72 -14.30 3.62
C THR A 79 -13.97 -14.02 5.11
N PRO A 80 -14.01 -12.75 5.59
CA PRO A 80 -14.03 -11.48 4.87
C PRO A 80 -12.68 -10.70 4.84
N PHE A 81 -11.55 -11.33 5.12
CA PHE A 81 -10.23 -10.67 5.25
C PHE A 81 -9.13 -11.26 4.37
N THR A 82 -8.30 -10.39 3.81
CA THR A 82 -7.02 -10.80 3.21
C THR A 82 -5.91 -10.76 4.26
N ILE A 83 -5.26 -11.89 4.53
CA ILE A 83 -4.10 -11.99 5.42
C ILE A 83 -2.83 -11.82 4.59
N VAL A 84 -2.02 -10.81 4.94
CA VAL A 84 -0.71 -10.58 4.33
C VAL A 84 0.37 -10.92 5.35
N LYS A 85 1.18 -11.93 5.04
CA LYS A 85 2.31 -12.40 5.86
C LYS A 85 3.64 -12.09 5.18
N CYS A 86 4.60 -11.56 5.92
CA CYS A 86 5.94 -11.33 5.41
C CYS A 86 6.82 -12.58 5.58
N LYS A 87 7.36 -13.12 4.49
CA LYS A 87 8.28 -14.27 4.53
C LYS A 87 9.66 -13.94 5.08
N ASN A 88 10.02 -12.65 5.15
CA ASN A 88 11.34 -12.22 5.64
C ASN A 88 11.39 -11.97 7.16
N CYS A 89 10.30 -11.48 7.77
CA CYS A 89 10.30 -11.10 9.20
C CYS A 89 9.12 -11.65 10.00
N GLY A 90 8.25 -12.45 9.38
CA GLY A 90 7.07 -13.04 10.02
C GLY A 90 5.94 -12.06 10.34
N TYR A 91 6.06 -10.76 10.02
CA TYR A 91 4.99 -9.79 10.27
C TYR A 91 3.72 -10.14 9.51
N GLU A 92 2.59 -10.16 10.20
CA GLU A 92 1.26 -10.49 9.65
C GLU A 92 0.29 -9.32 9.85
N LYS A 93 -0.53 -9.06 8.83
CA LYS A 93 -1.60 -8.06 8.91
C LYS A 93 -2.82 -8.50 8.11
N LYS A 94 -4.00 -8.38 8.75
CA LYS A 94 -5.29 -8.62 8.12
C LYS A 94 -5.82 -7.33 7.48
N PHE A 95 -6.36 -7.44 6.28
CA PHE A 95 -7.01 -6.36 5.55
C PHE A 95 -8.47 -6.76 5.30
N GLY A 96 -9.43 -5.94 5.73
CA GLY A 96 -10.84 -6.17 5.44
C GLY A 96 -11.13 -6.02 3.95
N ASN A 97 -11.75 -7.04 3.36
CA ASN A 97 -12.33 -6.94 2.03
C ASN A 97 -13.70 -6.26 2.19
N LYS A 98 -13.94 -5.15 1.48
CA LYS A 98 -15.31 -4.63 1.35
C LYS A 98 -16.11 -5.70 0.60
N LYS A 99 -17.26 -6.12 1.14
CA LYS A 99 -18.19 -7.03 0.46
C LYS A 99 -18.38 -6.53 -0.98
N GLN A 100 -17.95 -7.33 -1.96
CA GLN A 100 -18.51 -7.20 -3.31
C GLN A 100 -19.93 -7.74 -3.17
N ASN A 101 -20.91 -6.84 -3.09
CA ASN A 101 -22.29 -7.23 -3.31
C ASN A 101 -22.34 -7.66 -4.77
N ILE A 102 -22.36 -8.98 -4.99
CA ILE A 102 -22.78 -9.60 -6.26
C ILE A 102 -24.30 -9.51 -6.29
#